data_AF-A0A1L9WS42-F1
#
_entry.id   AF-A0A1L9WS42-F1
#
_cell.length_a   1.000
_cell.length_b   1.000
_cell.length_c   1.000
_cell.angle_alpha   90.00
_cell.angle_beta   90.00
_cell.angle_gamma   90.00
#
_symmetry.space_group_name_H-M   'P 1'
#
loop_
_entity.id
_entity.type
_entity.pdbx_description
1 polymer ?
#
loop_
_entity_poly.entity_id
_entity_poly.type
_entity_poly.pdbx_seq_one_letter_code
_entity_poly.pdbx_strand_id
1 'polypeptide(L)'
;MNPSRLTSRENKLPACTASVWAGLDKGGGVRLGSHTFAIYSCAPLPPSLQQLQDDATTYTQLTTCATRVCETLPVLLNLEPCTLAQLASLPVSTSPSIGTIPTVPWFLLHASMFERHCVIGRGSAVESLLIILQRPWCVLEACCSNTETIKALRDFALTAAQVDSGRYDTAVRLLSHEAGARGPPGKDVVLRTKHVCLPPSSLAAVRSIYVASTLNAVTSYNRFWLSLICTCAVYLKIPFSELVRQVRDDLCGQPAGNALNHRISLYSMLVRQIGNQVM
;
A
#
# COMPACT_ATOMS: atom_id res chain seq x y z
N MET A 1 -38.62 -8.99 51.36
CA MET A 1 -38.01 -7.69 51.02
C MET A 1 -36.56 -7.94 50.66
N ASN A 2 -36.17 -7.52 49.46
CA ASN A 2 -34.85 -7.68 48.83
C ASN A 2 -34.01 -6.43 49.11
N PRO A 3 -32.70 -6.54 49.41
CA PRO A 3 -31.74 -5.49 49.08
C PRO A 3 -30.91 -5.91 47.87
N SER A 4 -31.18 -5.16 46.81
CA SER A 4 -30.61 -5.03 45.48
C SER A 4 -29.10 -5.31 45.31
N ARG A 5 -28.81 -6.08 44.24
CA ARG A 5 -27.53 -6.20 43.55
C ARG A 5 -26.97 -4.84 43.11
N LEU A 6 -25.76 -4.51 43.55
CA LEU A 6 -24.87 -3.58 42.86
C LEU A 6 -24.07 -4.37 41.82
N THR A 7 -24.63 -4.51 40.61
CA THR A 7 -23.84 -4.91 39.45
C THR A 7 -23.08 -3.68 38.96
N SER A 8 -21.77 -3.66 39.21
CA SER A 8 -20.85 -2.75 38.56
C SER A 8 -20.97 -2.97 37.05
N ARG A 9 -21.42 -1.94 36.32
CA ARG A 9 -21.33 -1.90 34.86
C ARG A 9 -19.86 -1.76 34.50
N GLU A 10 -19.20 -2.90 34.26
CA GLU A 10 -18.00 -2.92 33.44
C GLU A 10 -18.39 -2.36 32.07
N ASN A 11 -18.01 -1.12 31.79
CA ASN A 11 -17.97 -0.60 30.44
C ASN A 11 -16.88 -1.37 29.68
N LYS A 12 -17.22 -2.56 29.17
CA LYS A 12 -16.42 -3.23 28.14
C LYS A 12 -16.36 -2.28 26.95
N LEU A 13 -15.19 -1.66 26.74
CA LEU A 13 -14.88 -0.99 25.48
C LEU A 13 -15.16 -1.95 24.33
N PRO A 14 -15.76 -1.48 23.22
CA PRO A 14 -16.09 -2.36 22.11
C PRO A 14 -14.81 -2.96 21.53
N ALA A 15 -14.73 -4.28 21.57
CA ALA A 15 -13.72 -5.07 20.90
C ALA A 15 -13.95 -5.02 19.39
N CYS A 16 -13.61 -3.92 18.72
CA CYS A 16 -13.44 -3.90 17.27
C CYS A 16 -12.68 -2.65 16.81
N THR A 17 -11.34 -2.73 16.72
CA THR A 17 -10.52 -1.64 16.16
C THR A 17 -10.56 -1.63 14.63
N ALA A 18 -10.70 -2.79 13.99
CA ALA A 18 -10.75 -2.91 12.53
C ALA A 18 -11.96 -2.17 11.90
N SER A 19 -13.11 -2.10 12.59
CA SER A 19 -14.29 -1.37 12.10
C SER A 19 -14.12 0.15 12.17
N VAL A 20 -13.34 0.65 13.12
CA VAL A 20 -13.03 2.08 13.25
C VAL A 20 -12.18 2.54 12.07
N TRP A 21 -11.21 1.74 11.65
CA TRP A 21 -10.30 2.06 10.54
C TRP A 21 -11.00 2.07 9.19
N ALA A 22 -11.72 0.99 8.89
CA ALA A 22 -12.53 0.90 7.68
C ALA A 22 -13.65 1.95 7.63
N GLY A 23 -14.19 2.36 8.79
CA GLY A 23 -15.18 3.43 8.87
C GLY A 23 -14.61 4.84 8.66
N LEU A 24 -13.32 5.04 8.96
CA LEU A 24 -12.63 6.31 8.75
C LEU A 24 -12.15 6.47 7.31
N ASP A 25 -11.73 5.41 6.64
CA ASP A 25 -11.26 5.51 5.26
C ASP A 25 -12.40 5.58 4.27
N LYS A 26 -12.59 6.77 3.69
CA LYS A 26 -13.61 7.04 2.69
C LYS A 26 -13.08 6.87 1.26
N GLY A 27 -11.98 6.14 1.08
CA GLY A 27 -11.28 5.92 -0.19
C GLY A 27 -10.05 6.82 -0.40
N GLY A 28 -9.78 7.71 0.55
CA GLY A 28 -8.65 8.64 0.55
C GLY A 28 -7.48 8.17 1.41
N GLY A 29 -7.63 7.06 2.14
CA GLY A 29 -6.67 6.66 3.16
C GLY A 29 -6.84 7.42 4.47
N VAL A 30 -5.97 7.12 5.42
CA VAL A 30 -6.01 7.67 6.78
C VAL A 30 -4.66 8.30 7.10
N ARG A 31 -4.66 9.43 7.81
CA ARG A 31 -3.45 10.03 8.39
C ARG A 31 -3.46 9.91 9.90
N LEU A 32 -2.29 9.79 10.50
CA LEU A 32 -2.03 9.94 11.93
C LEU A 32 -1.31 11.25 12.18
N GLY A 33 -1.94 12.17 12.91
CA GLY A 33 -1.40 13.52 13.06
C GLY A 33 -1.32 14.25 11.71
N SER A 34 -0.43 15.24 11.59
CA SER A 34 -0.34 16.09 10.40
C SER A 34 0.56 15.54 9.28
N HIS A 35 1.52 14.66 9.60
CA HIS A 35 2.62 14.32 8.69
C HIS A 35 2.86 12.82 8.51
N THR A 36 1.98 11.95 9.01
CA THR A 36 2.14 10.50 8.86
C THR A 36 0.95 9.89 8.15
N PHE A 37 1.19 9.18 7.06
CA PHE A 37 0.19 8.32 6.42
C PHE A 37 0.08 7.00 7.17
N ALA A 38 -1.14 6.58 7.49
CA ALA A 38 -1.41 5.35 8.23
C ALA A 38 -1.84 4.23 7.29
N ILE A 39 -1.01 3.20 7.19
CA ILE A 39 -1.29 1.97 6.47
C ILE A 39 -1.98 1.01 7.43
N TYR A 40 -3.11 0.47 7.01
CA TYR A 40 -3.84 -0.53 7.80
C TYR A 40 -4.56 -1.49 6.84
N SER A 41 -4.96 -2.64 7.37
CA SER A 41 -5.73 -3.61 6.60
C SER A 41 -6.68 -4.36 7.53
N CYS A 42 -7.89 -4.57 7.05
CA CYS A 42 -8.91 -5.40 7.71
C CYS A 42 -8.85 -6.86 7.24
N ALA A 43 -7.76 -7.28 6.57
CA ALA A 43 -7.58 -8.68 6.20
C ALA A 43 -7.53 -9.54 7.48
N PRO A 44 -8.09 -10.76 7.44
CA PRO A 44 -7.93 -11.69 8.53
C PRO A 44 -6.44 -12.07 8.68
N LEU A 45 -6.09 -12.53 9.88
CA LEU A 45 -4.80 -13.20 10.08
C LEU A 45 -4.70 -14.40 9.13
N PRO A 46 -3.53 -14.66 8.55
CA PRO A 46 -3.35 -15.77 7.63
C PRO A 46 -3.50 -17.09 8.42
N PRO A 47 -4.20 -18.11 7.89
CA PRO A 47 -4.30 -19.43 8.52
C PRO A 47 -2.93 -20.09 8.74
N SER A 48 -1.95 -19.75 7.91
CA SER A 48 -0.55 -20.17 8.02
C SER A 48 0.18 -19.56 9.22
N LEU A 49 -0.41 -18.62 9.97
CA LEU A 49 0.21 -18.04 11.17
C LEU A 49 0.57 -19.10 12.21
N GLN A 50 -0.31 -20.08 12.43
CA GLN A 50 -0.04 -21.12 13.41
C GLN A 50 1.15 -21.99 12.98
N GLN A 51 1.18 -22.39 11.70
CA GLN A 51 2.32 -23.10 11.11
C GLN A 51 3.62 -22.29 11.20
N LEU A 52 3.53 -20.98 10.99
CA LEU A 52 4.66 -20.06 11.16
C LEU A 52 5.16 -19.98 12.60
N GLN A 53 4.26 -20.04 13.58
CA GLN A 53 4.61 -20.02 15.01
C GLN A 53 5.19 -21.36 15.48
N ASP A 54 4.72 -22.46 14.92
CA ASP A 54 5.20 -23.81 15.24
C ASP A 54 6.63 -24.04 14.70
N ASP A 55 7.00 -23.41 13.58
CA ASP A 55 8.39 -23.34 13.11
C ASP A 55 9.16 -22.20 13.79
N ALA A 56 9.80 -22.53 14.91
CA ALA A 56 10.59 -21.59 15.69
C ALA A 56 11.70 -20.88 14.89
N THR A 57 12.29 -21.56 13.89
CA THR A 57 13.39 -20.98 13.09
C THR A 57 12.83 -19.89 12.18
N THR A 58 11.78 -20.22 11.43
CA THR A 58 11.12 -19.26 10.54
C THR A 58 10.48 -18.11 11.33
N TYR A 59 9.85 -18.38 12.46
CA TYR A 59 9.26 -17.34 13.30
C TYR A 59 10.31 -16.36 13.84
N THR A 60 11.47 -16.87 14.23
CA THR A 60 12.59 -16.03 14.70
C THR A 60 13.13 -15.16 13.57
N GLN A 61 13.23 -15.69 12.35
CA GLN A 61 13.61 -14.91 11.17
C GLN A 61 12.58 -13.83 10.86
N LEU A 62 11.28 -14.15 10.88
CA LEU A 62 10.20 -13.17 10.70
C LEU A 62 10.24 -12.07 11.77
N THR A 63 10.50 -12.42 13.03
CA THR A 63 10.61 -11.46 14.12
C THR A 63 11.82 -10.54 13.92
N THR A 64 12.95 -11.07 13.47
CA THR A 64 14.15 -10.30 13.14
C THR A 64 13.88 -9.35 11.97
N CYS A 65 13.27 -9.84 10.89
CA CYS A 65 12.88 -9.02 9.75
C CYS A 65 11.87 -7.93 10.15
N ALA A 66 10.86 -8.26 10.97
CA ALA A 66 9.87 -7.31 11.47
C ALA A 66 10.52 -6.21 12.29
N THR A 67 11.50 -6.53 13.13
CA THR A 67 12.25 -5.56 13.92
C THR A 67 12.96 -4.55 13.01
N ARG A 68 13.64 -5.03 11.95
CA ARG A 68 14.28 -4.16 10.95
C ARG A 68 13.27 -3.30 10.19
N VAL A 69 12.10 -3.83 9.87
CA VAL A 69 11.01 -3.04 9.26
C VAL A 69 10.61 -1.92 10.21
N CYS A 70 10.41 -2.22 11.50
CA CYS A 70 9.99 -1.25 12.52
C CYS A 70 10.98 -0.09 12.74
N GLU A 71 12.26 -0.28 12.42
CA GLU A 71 13.27 0.81 12.49
C GLU A 71 12.97 1.95 11.51
N THR A 72 12.29 1.67 10.40
CA THR A 72 12.03 2.66 9.33
C THR A 72 10.56 2.86 9.01
N LEU A 73 9.70 1.89 9.35
CA LEU A 73 8.25 1.92 9.22
C LEU A 73 7.62 1.50 10.55
N PRO A 74 7.31 2.45 11.44
CA PRO A 74 6.77 2.15 12.75
C PRO A 74 5.47 1.33 12.66
N VAL A 75 5.41 0.22 13.40
CA VAL A 75 4.19 -0.57 13.58
C VAL A 75 3.58 -0.22 14.93
N LEU A 76 2.50 0.55 14.90
CA LEU A 76 1.79 1.01 16.08
C LEU A 76 0.72 -0.01 16.46
N LEU A 77 0.93 -0.65 17.61
CA LEU A 77 0.05 -1.68 18.14
C LEU A 77 -0.83 -1.08 19.24
N ASN A 78 -2.08 -1.54 19.32
CA ASN A 78 -3.00 -1.23 20.43
C ASN A 78 -3.03 0.27 20.79
N LEU A 79 -3.29 1.11 19.78
CA LEU A 79 -3.27 2.56 19.91
C LEU A 79 -4.08 3.07 21.10
N GLU A 80 -3.42 3.86 21.94
CA GLU A 80 -4.05 4.56 23.07
C GLU A 80 -5.16 5.52 22.58
N PRO A 81 -6.23 5.76 23.37
CA PRO A 81 -7.35 6.61 22.97
C PRO A 81 -6.94 8.01 22.49
N CYS A 82 -5.91 8.60 23.09
CA CYS A 82 -5.38 9.91 22.68
C CYS A 82 -4.74 9.87 21.27
N THR A 83 -4.14 8.74 20.89
CA THR A 83 -3.55 8.54 19.56
C THR A 83 -4.64 8.21 18.54
N LEU A 84 -5.67 7.45 18.96
CA LEU A 84 -6.87 7.23 18.14
C LEU A 84 -7.53 8.55 17.72
N ALA A 85 -7.60 9.52 18.64
CA ALA A 85 -8.19 10.83 18.37
C ALA A 85 -7.42 11.67 17.34
N GLN A 86 -6.15 11.33 17.05
CA GLN A 86 -5.34 12.01 16.04
C GLN A 86 -5.52 11.44 14.64
N LEU A 87 -6.29 10.36 14.48
CA LEU A 87 -6.55 9.75 13.19
C LEU A 87 -7.62 10.52 12.45
N ALA A 88 -7.36 10.77 11.17
CA ALA A 88 -8.27 11.50 10.32
C ALA A 88 -8.33 10.88 8.92
N SER A 89 -9.54 10.84 8.37
CA SER A 89 -9.77 10.53 6.97
C SER A 89 -9.15 11.59 6.07
N LEU A 90 -8.51 11.17 4.99
CA LEU A 90 -8.00 12.09 3.98
C LEU A 90 -9.10 12.42 2.95
N PRO A 91 -9.13 13.67 2.45
CA PRO A 91 -10.24 14.16 1.63
C PRO A 91 -10.25 13.47 0.26
N VAL A 92 -11.40 12.94 -0.15
CA VAL A 92 -11.58 12.39 -1.50
C VAL A 92 -12.26 13.45 -2.36
N SER A 93 -11.70 13.75 -3.53
CA SER A 93 -12.39 14.62 -4.49
C SER A 93 -13.63 13.92 -5.01
N THR A 94 -14.81 14.48 -4.72
CA THR A 94 -16.13 13.99 -5.14
C THR A 94 -16.42 14.16 -6.63
N SER A 95 -15.41 14.52 -7.43
CA SER A 95 -15.53 14.58 -8.89
C SER A 95 -16.23 13.31 -9.43
N PRO A 96 -17.37 13.44 -10.14
CA PRO A 96 -18.15 12.31 -10.57
C PRO A 96 -17.31 11.35 -11.43
N SER A 97 -17.59 10.05 -11.34
CA SER A 97 -17.06 9.08 -12.29
C SER A 97 -17.47 9.52 -13.69
N ILE A 98 -16.49 9.75 -14.56
CA ILE A 98 -16.77 10.09 -15.95
C ILE A 98 -16.98 8.76 -16.68
N GLY A 99 -18.25 8.47 -17.01
CA GLY A 99 -18.61 7.24 -17.73
C GLY A 99 -18.21 5.99 -16.94
N THR A 100 -17.44 5.10 -17.58
CA THR A 100 -16.99 3.82 -17.03
C THR A 100 -15.63 3.87 -16.32
N ILE A 101 -14.94 5.02 -16.31
CA ILE A 101 -13.60 5.14 -15.71
C ILE A 101 -13.74 5.19 -14.18
N PRO A 102 -13.18 4.22 -13.44
CA PRO A 102 -13.26 4.19 -11.99
C PRO A 102 -12.65 5.43 -11.35
N THR A 103 -13.14 5.78 -10.16
CA THR A 103 -12.59 6.86 -9.34
C THR A 103 -11.08 6.72 -9.16
N VAL A 104 -10.37 7.84 -9.19
CA VAL A 104 -8.91 7.91 -8.99
C VAL A 104 -8.52 7.30 -7.63
N PRO A 105 -7.39 6.59 -7.51
CA PRO A 105 -6.98 5.91 -6.28
C PRO A 105 -6.41 6.92 -5.27
N TRP A 106 -7.28 7.75 -4.68
CA TRP A 106 -6.90 8.84 -3.79
C TRP A 106 -6.06 8.40 -2.60
N PHE A 107 -6.33 7.23 -2.02
CA PHE A 107 -5.50 6.65 -0.96
C PHE A 107 -4.01 6.55 -1.36
N LEU A 108 -3.73 6.11 -2.59
CA LEU A 108 -2.37 5.91 -3.07
C LEU A 108 -1.72 7.25 -3.45
N LEU A 109 -2.49 8.16 -4.04
CA LEU A 109 -2.01 9.52 -4.31
C LEU A 109 -1.64 10.25 -3.03
N HIS A 110 -2.47 10.16 -1.98
CA HIS A 110 -2.13 10.74 -0.70
C HIS A 110 -0.94 10.04 -0.05
N ALA A 111 -0.85 8.70 -0.09
CA ALA A 111 0.31 8.00 0.44
C ALA A 111 1.63 8.55 -0.12
N SER A 112 1.65 8.99 -1.38
CA SER A 112 2.81 9.62 -2.02
C SER A 112 3.11 11.07 -1.59
N MET A 113 2.20 11.73 -0.89
CA MET A 113 2.33 13.10 -0.39
C MET A 113 2.94 13.16 1.02
N PHE A 114 2.92 12.05 1.75
CA PHE A 114 3.45 11.99 3.11
C PHE A 114 4.90 11.53 3.10
N GLU A 115 5.73 12.19 3.90
CA GLU A 115 7.14 11.81 4.09
C GLU A 115 7.30 10.66 5.07
N ARG A 116 6.32 10.47 5.97
CA ARG A 116 6.32 9.42 6.99
C ARG A 116 5.13 8.51 6.79
N HIS A 117 5.37 7.23 7.05
CA HIS A 117 4.35 6.20 7.03
C HIS A 117 4.42 5.43 8.34
N CYS A 118 3.29 4.88 8.76
CA CYS A 118 3.24 3.90 9.83
C CYS A 118 2.24 2.81 9.49
N VAL A 119 2.37 1.66 10.15
CA VAL A 119 1.38 0.59 10.10
C VAL A 119 0.57 0.64 11.39
N ILE A 120 -0.76 0.67 11.27
CA ILE A 120 -1.65 0.52 12.42
C ILE A 120 -2.08 -0.94 12.48
N GLY A 121 -1.66 -1.61 13.54
CA GLY A 121 -1.73 -3.05 13.67
C GLY A 121 -2.40 -3.52 14.95
N ARG A 122 -2.45 -4.85 15.11
CA ARG A 122 -2.93 -5.53 16.31
C ARG A 122 -2.07 -6.76 16.60
N GLY A 123 -1.97 -7.11 17.89
CA GLY A 123 -1.28 -8.32 18.35
C GLY A 123 0.22 -8.11 18.39
N SER A 124 0.88 -8.30 17.25
CA SER A 124 2.32 -8.17 17.10
C SER A 124 2.71 -7.46 15.80
N ALA A 125 3.97 -7.02 15.71
CA ALA A 125 4.51 -6.43 14.48
C ALA A 125 4.50 -7.46 13.34
N VAL A 126 4.87 -8.72 13.62
CA VAL A 126 4.84 -9.82 12.65
C VAL A 126 3.42 -10.01 12.11
N GLU A 127 2.42 -10.17 12.99
CA GLU A 127 1.02 -10.32 12.59
C GLU A 127 0.54 -9.16 11.72
N SER A 128 0.84 -7.93 12.14
CA SER A 128 0.41 -6.72 11.43
C SER A 128 1.05 -6.61 10.04
N LEU A 129 2.33 -6.95 9.93
CA LEU A 129 3.05 -6.97 8.66
C LEU A 129 2.52 -8.07 7.73
N LEU A 130 2.25 -9.27 8.25
CA LEU A 130 1.62 -10.35 7.46
C LEU A 130 0.23 -9.92 6.94
N ILE A 131 -0.56 -9.20 7.75
CA ILE A 131 -1.88 -8.70 7.34
C ILE A 131 -1.78 -7.68 6.19
N ILE A 132 -0.85 -6.71 6.25
CA ILE A 132 -0.71 -5.71 5.19
C ILE A 132 -0.16 -6.32 3.89
N LEU A 133 0.76 -7.28 3.97
CA LEU A 133 1.37 -7.89 2.78
C LEU A 133 0.39 -8.74 1.97
N GLN A 134 -0.71 -9.20 2.58
CA GLN A 134 -1.78 -9.89 1.86
C GLN A 134 -2.54 -8.96 0.89
N ARG A 135 -2.37 -7.63 1.00
CA ARG A 135 -3.13 -6.65 0.23
C ARG A 135 -2.22 -5.87 -0.72
N PRO A 136 -2.37 -6.01 -2.04
CA PRO A 136 -1.52 -5.31 -3.01
C PRO A 136 -1.53 -3.79 -2.86
N TRP A 137 -2.66 -3.19 -2.47
CA TRP A 137 -2.75 -1.74 -2.26
C TRP A 137 -1.97 -1.29 -1.03
N CYS A 138 -1.98 -2.04 0.09
CA CYS A 138 -1.16 -1.71 1.26
C CYS A 138 0.33 -1.81 0.94
N VAL A 139 0.72 -2.77 0.12
CA VAL A 139 2.10 -2.88 -0.38
C VAL A 139 2.45 -1.64 -1.21
N LEU A 140 1.56 -1.15 -2.07
CA LEU A 140 1.79 0.06 -2.87
C LEU A 140 1.83 1.35 -2.02
N GLU A 141 1.02 1.44 -0.97
CA GLU A 141 1.12 2.52 0.02
C GLU A 141 2.48 2.48 0.72
N ALA A 142 2.92 1.29 1.16
CA ALA A 142 4.24 1.11 1.76
C ALA A 142 5.37 1.43 0.76
N CYS A 143 5.19 1.13 -0.53
CA CYS A 143 6.08 1.55 -1.61
C CYS A 143 6.26 3.06 -1.66
N CYS A 144 5.42 3.90 -1.05
CA CYS A 144 5.66 5.35 -0.97
C CYS A 144 6.67 5.76 0.12
N SER A 145 7.15 4.81 0.94
CA SER A 145 8.14 5.03 2.00
C SER A 145 9.57 5.13 1.45
N ASN A 146 10.56 5.38 2.32
CA ASN A 146 11.98 5.43 1.94
C ASN A 146 12.53 4.06 1.47
N THR A 147 13.71 4.07 0.83
CA THR A 147 14.28 2.88 0.17
C THR A 147 14.61 1.76 1.14
N GLU A 148 15.04 2.10 2.36
CA GLU A 148 15.42 1.10 3.35
C GLU A 148 14.21 0.37 3.92
N THR A 149 13.08 1.08 4.07
CA THR A 149 11.78 0.45 4.34
C THR A 149 11.40 -0.59 3.28
N ILE A 150 11.60 -0.28 1.99
CA ILE A 150 11.22 -1.20 0.91
C ILE A 150 12.09 -2.46 0.95
N LYS A 151 13.40 -2.32 1.17
CA LYS A 151 14.31 -3.47 1.29
C LYS A 151 13.94 -4.33 2.50
N ALA A 152 13.71 -3.72 3.67
CA ALA A 152 13.32 -4.45 4.88
C ALA A 152 11.98 -5.18 4.70
N LEU A 153 10.98 -4.53 4.10
CA LEU A 153 9.70 -5.16 3.79
C LEU A 153 9.84 -6.29 2.78
N ARG A 154 10.71 -6.14 1.77
CA ARG A 154 11.00 -7.20 0.79
C ARG A 154 11.57 -8.44 1.48
N ASP A 155 12.53 -8.27 2.38
CA ASP A 155 13.14 -9.39 3.12
C ASP A 155 12.13 -10.08 4.03
N PHE A 156 11.26 -9.31 4.69
CA PHE A 156 10.15 -9.86 5.46
C PHE A 156 9.17 -10.64 4.57
N ALA A 157 8.78 -10.08 3.41
CA ALA A 157 7.89 -10.74 2.46
C ALA A 157 8.48 -12.04 1.89
N LEU A 158 9.78 -12.04 1.58
CA LEU A 158 10.50 -13.23 1.12
C LEU A 158 10.48 -14.33 2.17
N THR A 159 10.70 -13.98 3.44
CA THR A 159 10.64 -14.92 4.56
C THR A 159 9.23 -15.49 4.73
N ALA A 160 8.19 -14.63 4.68
CA ALA A 160 6.80 -15.08 4.75
C ALA A 160 6.40 -16.00 3.59
N ALA A 161 6.89 -15.71 2.38
CA ALA A 161 6.61 -16.49 1.18
C ALA A 161 7.26 -17.88 1.16
N GLN A 162 8.27 -18.13 2.01
CA GLN A 162 8.85 -19.48 2.15
C GLN A 162 7.83 -20.47 2.76
N VAL A 163 6.87 -19.97 3.52
CA VAL A 163 5.84 -20.80 4.18
C VAL A 163 4.50 -20.72 3.47
N ASP A 164 4.10 -19.52 3.02
CA ASP A 164 2.82 -19.33 2.31
C ASP A 164 3.03 -18.47 1.06
N SER A 165 3.68 -19.05 0.06
CA SER A 165 3.95 -18.39 -1.22
C SER A 165 2.66 -17.89 -1.88
N GLY A 166 1.57 -18.67 -1.80
CA GLY A 166 0.28 -18.31 -2.38
C GLY A 166 -0.28 -16.97 -1.88
N ARG A 167 -0.04 -16.61 -0.62
CA ARG A 167 -0.48 -15.33 -0.06
C ARG A 167 0.51 -14.18 -0.28
N TYR A 168 1.81 -14.46 -0.25
CA TYR A 168 2.83 -13.40 -0.18
C TYR A 168 3.61 -13.17 -1.48
N ASP A 169 3.48 -14.03 -2.49
CA ASP A 169 4.20 -13.89 -3.77
C ASP A 169 3.92 -12.55 -4.47
N THR A 170 2.70 -12.02 -4.36
CA THR A 170 2.38 -10.69 -4.90
C THR A 170 3.16 -9.58 -4.20
N ALA A 171 3.23 -9.60 -2.87
CA ALA A 171 4.03 -8.64 -2.11
C ALA A 171 5.51 -8.75 -2.49
N VAL A 172 6.04 -9.97 -2.60
CA VAL A 172 7.42 -10.21 -3.03
C VAL A 172 7.69 -9.60 -4.41
N ARG A 173 6.81 -9.82 -5.40
CA ARG A 173 6.97 -9.27 -6.75
C ARG A 173 6.93 -7.74 -6.76
N LEU A 174 5.95 -7.14 -6.07
CA LEU A 174 5.82 -5.68 -5.99
C LEU A 174 7.04 -5.05 -5.29
N LEU A 175 7.39 -5.53 -4.10
CA LEU A 175 8.53 -4.98 -3.34
C LEU A 175 9.87 -5.20 -4.05
N SER A 176 10.03 -6.33 -4.75
CA SER A 176 11.25 -6.59 -5.54
C SER A 176 11.36 -5.67 -6.74
N HIS A 177 10.26 -5.36 -7.43
CA HIS A 177 10.24 -4.37 -8.50
C HIS A 177 10.58 -2.98 -7.98
N GLU A 178 9.91 -2.53 -6.91
CA GLU A 178 10.15 -1.22 -6.30
C GLU A 178 11.62 -1.07 -5.86
N ALA A 179 12.15 -2.05 -5.14
CA ALA A 179 13.54 -2.05 -4.68
C ALA A 179 14.54 -2.04 -5.85
N GLY A 180 14.28 -2.82 -6.90
CA GLY A 180 15.14 -2.89 -8.08
C GLY A 180 15.12 -1.60 -8.91
N ALA A 181 13.95 -0.97 -9.03
CA ALA A 181 13.76 0.23 -9.84
C ALA A 181 14.28 1.51 -9.18
N ARG A 182 14.39 1.56 -7.84
CA ARG A 182 14.91 2.74 -7.11
C ARG A 182 16.40 3.01 -7.34
N GLY A 183 17.15 2.05 -7.88
CA GLY A 183 18.59 2.20 -8.13
C GLY A 183 19.42 2.36 -6.84
N PRO A 184 20.75 2.52 -6.96
CA PRO A 184 21.61 2.73 -5.81
C PRO A 184 21.36 4.10 -5.15
N PRO A 185 21.43 4.19 -3.81
CA PRO A 185 21.26 5.45 -3.09
C PRO A 185 22.30 6.48 -3.54
N GLY A 186 21.85 7.71 -3.82
CA GLY A 186 22.70 8.80 -4.32
C GLY A 186 22.49 9.20 -5.79
N LYS A 187 21.56 8.55 -6.51
CA LYS A 187 21.04 9.04 -7.80
C LYS A 187 19.74 9.87 -7.66
N ASP A 188 19.52 10.50 -6.52
CA ASP A 188 18.31 11.28 -6.19
C ASP A 188 18.21 12.65 -6.90
N VAL A 189 18.91 12.86 -8.01
CA VAL A 189 18.93 14.16 -8.68
C VAL A 189 18.58 13.98 -10.15
N VAL A 190 17.33 14.30 -10.46
CA VAL A 190 16.81 14.63 -11.80
C VAL A 190 16.63 13.43 -12.74
N LEU A 191 15.54 12.69 -12.54
CA LEU A 191 14.82 12.07 -13.66
C LEU A 191 13.37 12.57 -13.70
N ARG A 192 13.20 13.90 -13.72
CA ARG A 192 12.16 14.46 -14.60
C ARG A 192 12.54 14.06 -16.02
N THR A 193 12.08 12.89 -16.45
CA THR A 193 11.91 12.50 -17.85
C THR A 193 13.03 12.91 -18.81
N LYS A 194 14.29 12.67 -18.45
CA LYS A 194 15.26 12.29 -19.49
C LYS A 194 15.10 10.79 -19.63
N HIS A 195 14.25 10.38 -20.56
CA HIS A 195 14.04 8.99 -20.95
C HIS A 195 15.40 8.32 -21.17
N VAL A 196 15.94 7.71 -20.11
CA VAL A 196 16.96 6.69 -20.26
C VAL A 196 16.20 5.59 -20.98
N CYS A 197 16.51 5.39 -22.26
CA CYS A 197 15.98 4.32 -23.09
C CYS A 197 16.43 2.96 -22.53
N LEU A 198 15.93 2.60 -21.35
CA LEU A 198 16.03 1.24 -20.88
C LEU A 198 15.10 0.41 -21.76
N PRO A 199 15.57 -0.73 -22.29
CA PRO A 199 14.70 -1.61 -23.03
C PRO A 199 13.51 -1.99 -22.13
N PRO A 200 12.28 -2.01 -22.65
CA PRO A 200 11.09 -2.32 -21.88
C PRO A 200 11.23 -3.68 -21.18
N SER A 201 10.54 -3.83 -20.05
CA SER A 201 10.51 -5.13 -19.36
C SER A 201 9.92 -6.22 -20.25
N SER A 202 10.31 -7.47 -20.01
CA SER A 202 9.75 -8.59 -20.76
C SER A 202 8.23 -8.66 -20.59
N LEU A 203 7.51 -9.05 -21.65
CA LEU A 203 6.07 -9.27 -21.59
C LEU A 203 5.68 -10.27 -20.48
N ALA A 204 6.56 -11.23 -20.18
CA ALA A 204 6.38 -12.17 -19.09
C ALA A 204 6.36 -11.47 -17.72
N ALA A 205 7.26 -10.51 -17.47
CA ALA A 205 7.30 -9.74 -16.23
C ALA A 205 6.03 -8.87 -16.07
N VAL A 206 5.60 -8.24 -17.17
CA VAL A 206 4.37 -7.43 -17.20
C VAL A 206 3.13 -8.29 -16.93
N ARG A 207 2.98 -9.43 -17.60
CA ARG A 207 1.86 -10.36 -17.36
C ARG A 207 1.86 -10.86 -15.92
N SER A 208 3.03 -11.19 -15.40
CA SER A 208 3.22 -11.61 -14.01
C SER A 208 2.67 -10.56 -13.03
N ILE A 209 3.06 -9.29 -13.19
CA ILE A 209 2.59 -8.25 -12.26
C ILE A 209 1.10 -7.96 -12.43
N TYR A 210 0.61 -7.97 -13.67
CA TYR A 210 -0.80 -7.76 -13.96
C TYR A 210 -1.68 -8.82 -13.30
N VAL A 211 -1.29 -10.09 -13.38
CA VAL A 211 -2.01 -11.20 -12.73
C VAL A 211 -1.97 -11.04 -11.22
N ALA A 212 -0.79 -10.77 -10.65
CA ALA A 212 -0.60 -10.58 -9.22
C ALA A 212 -1.42 -9.40 -8.67
N SER A 213 -1.43 -8.27 -9.37
CA SER A 213 -2.19 -7.08 -8.98
C SER A 213 -3.69 -7.24 -9.20
N THR A 214 -4.13 -7.98 -10.22
CA THR A 214 -5.56 -8.10 -10.56
C THR A 214 -6.27 -9.16 -9.72
N LEU A 215 -5.70 -10.36 -9.57
CA LEU A 215 -6.34 -11.47 -8.85
C LEU A 215 -6.44 -11.18 -7.35
N ASN A 216 -5.43 -10.55 -6.76
CA ASN A 216 -5.42 -10.24 -5.34
C ASN A 216 -6.07 -8.89 -5.00
N ALA A 217 -6.30 -8.03 -6.00
CA ALA A 217 -7.07 -6.79 -5.85
C ALA A 217 -8.57 -6.94 -6.11
N VAL A 218 -9.12 -8.16 -6.28
CA VAL A 218 -10.57 -8.39 -6.50
C VAL A 218 -11.44 -7.73 -5.41
N THR A 219 -10.88 -7.53 -4.21
CA THR A 219 -11.57 -6.89 -3.08
C THR A 219 -11.29 -5.38 -2.94
N SER A 220 -10.52 -4.79 -3.86
CA SER A 220 -10.27 -3.34 -3.91
C SER A 220 -11.25 -2.65 -4.84
N TYR A 221 -11.86 -1.56 -4.37
CA TYR A 221 -12.66 -0.65 -5.19
C TYR A 221 -11.84 0.04 -6.30
N ASN A 222 -10.51 -0.03 -6.25
CA ASN A 222 -9.59 0.60 -7.20
C ASN A 222 -8.79 -0.40 -8.05
N ARG A 223 -9.29 -1.65 -8.21
CA ARG A 223 -8.58 -2.73 -8.93
C ARG A 223 -8.00 -2.33 -10.29
N PHE A 224 -8.74 -1.52 -11.06
CA PHE A 224 -8.31 -1.04 -12.38
C PHE A 224 -7.05 -0.21 -12.29
N TRP A 225 -7.05 0.79 -11.40
CA TRP A 225 -5.93 1.71 -11.22
C TRP A 225 -4.71 1.00 -10.65
N LEU A 226 -4.90 0.07 -9.72
CA LEU A 226 -3.79 -0.72 -9.18
C LEU A 226 -3.10 -1.53 -10.28
N SER A 227 -3.86 -2.25 -11.11
CA SER A 227 -3.28 -3.02 -12.20
C SER A 227 -2.64 -2.15 -13.28
N LEU A 228 -3.21 -0.97 -13.56
CA LEU A 228 -2.65 -0.02 -14.51
C LEU A 228 -1.31 0.53 -14.00
N ILE A 229 -1.27 1.06 -12.78
CA ILE A 229 -0.05 1.59 -12.15
C ILE A 229 1.03 0.50 -12.09
N CYS A 230 0.68 -0.70 -11.63
CA CYS A 230 1.65 -1.79 -11.52
C CYS A 230 2.22 -2.18 -12.89
N THR A 231 1.36 -2.35 -13.89
CA THR A 231 1.76 -2.73 -15.25
C THR A 231 2.65 -1.68 -15.88
N CYS A 232 2.26 -0.40 -15.81
CA CYS A 232 3.01 0.71 -16.40
C CYS A 232 4.37 0.88 -15.74
N ALA A 233 4.45 0.85 -14.40
CA ALA A 233 5.72 0.96 -13.69
C ALA A 233 6.68 -0.18 -14.04
N VAL A 234 6.19 -1.43 -14.12
CA VAL A 234 7.01 -2.58 -14.54
C VAL A 234 7.47 -2.44 -15.98
N TYR A 235 6.55 -2.10 -16.90
CA TYR A 235 6.87 -1.93 -18.32
C TYR A 235 7.98 -0.89 -18.52
N LEU A 236 7.83 0.27 -17.88
CA LEU A 236 8.73 1.41 -17.96
C LEU A 236 9.99 1.29 -17.07
N LYS A 237 10.08 0.24 -16.25
CA LYS A 237 11.17 0.03 -15.27
C LYS A 237 11.36 1.19 -14.30
N ILE A 238 10.27 1.82 -13.88
CA ILE A 238 10.28 2.89 -12.88
C ILE A 238 9.67 2.40 -11.56
N PRO A 239 10.04 3.00 -10.41
CA PRO A 239 9.38 2.71 -9.14
C PRO A 239 7.88 3.01 -9.20
N PHE A 240 7.07 2.23 -8.51
CA PHE A 240 5.64 2.52 -8.32
C PHE A 240 5.45 3.87 -7.64
N SER A 241 6.26 4.17 -6.62
CA SER A 241 6.18 5.45 -5.91
C SER A 241 6.45 6.65 -6.81
N GLU A 242 7.37 6.51 -7.77
CA GLU A 242 7.68 7.54 -8.76
C GLU A 242 6.50 7.73 -9.71
N LEU A 243 5.94 6.64 -10.26
CA LEU A 243 4.77 6.72 -11.13
C LEU A 243 3.58 7.37 -10.41
N VAL A 244 3.32 7.00 -9.15
CA VAL A 244 2.24 7.59 -8.35
C VAL A 244 2.48 9.09 -8.11
N ARG A 245 3.72 9.50 -7.82
CA ARG A 245 4.07 10.93 -7.66
C ARG A 245 3.88 11.71 -8.95
N GLN A 246 4.24 11.13 -10.10
CA GLN A 246 3.99 11.74 -11.42
C GLN A 246 2.50 11.92 -11.68
N VAL A 247 1.69 10.86 -11.46
CA VAL A 247 0.22 10.93 -11.61
C VAL A 247 -0.38 12.01 -10.71
N ARG A 248 0.13 12.16 -9.48
CA ARG A 248 -0.30 13.22 -8.57
C ARG A 248 0.04 14.61 -9.09
N ASP A 249 1.29 14.85 -9.46
CA ASP A 249 1.77 16.17 -9.89
C ASP A 249 0.99 16.65 -11.12
N ASP A 250 0.73 15.72 -12.03
CA ASP A 250 -0.09 15.89 -13.22
C ASP A 250 -1.55 16.28 -12.88
N LEU A 251 -2.11 15.71 -11.81
CA LEU A 251 -3.46 16.04 -11.31
C LEU A 251 -3.54 17.38 -10.56
N CYS A 252 -2.52 17.75 -9.78
CA CYS A 252 -2.51 18.95 -8.95
C CYS A 252 -2.09 20.22 -9.70
N GLY A 253 -1.39 20.10 -10.83
CA GLY A 253 -0.84 21.24 -11.58
C GLY A 253 -1.79 21.94 -12.57
N GLN A 254 -3.10 21.62 -12.59
CA GLN A 254 -4.02 22.06 -13.66
C GLN A 254 -5.40 22.52 -13.13
N PRO A 255 -6.03 23.55 -13.73
CA PRO A 255 -7.32 24.10 -13.29
C PRO A 255 -8.51 23.13 -13.48
N ALA A 256 -9.53 23.24 -12.61
CA ALA A 256 -10.60 22.25 -12.39
C ALA A 256 -11.43 21.83 -13.61
N GLY A 257 -11.52 22.65 -14.67
CA GLY A 257 -12.18 22.29 -15.94
C GLY A 257 -11.43 21.22 -16.76
N ASN A 258 -10.12 21.04 -16.50
CA ASN A 258 -9.25 20.11 -17.21
C ASN A 258 -9.19 18.71 -16.59
N ALA A 259 -9.84 18.46 -15.44
CA ALA A 259 -9.73 17.16 -14.74
C ALA A 259 -10.24 15.97 -15.56
N LEU A 260 -11.29 16.18 -16.39
CA LEU A 260 -11.83 15.20 -17.33
C LEU A 260 -10.85 14.94 -18.50
N ASN A 261 -10.40 16.00 -19.16
CA ASN A 261 -9.41 15.93 -20.24
C ASN A 261 -8.08 15.34 -19.75
N HIS A 262 -7.76 15.53 -18.48
CA HIS A 262 -6.55 15.01 -17.85
C HIS A 262 -6.67 13.53 -17.49
N ARG A 263 -7.82 13.03 -16.98
CA ARG A 263 -8.03 11.58 -16.82
C ARG A 263 -7.96 10.85 -18.16
N ILE A 264 -8.52 11.45 -19.20
CA ILE A 264 -8.38 10.97 -20.59
C ILE A 264 -6.92 11.09 -21.03
N SER A 265 -6.22 12.19 -20.75
CA SER A 265 -4.81 12.38 -21.11
C SER A 265 -3.86 11.45 -20.36
N LEU A 266 -4.12 11.12 -19.10
CA LEU A 266 -3.32 10.21 -18.28
C LEU A 266 -3.55 8.77 -18.76
N TYR A 267 -4.81 8.39 -18.99
CA TYR A 267 -5.15 7.12 -19.64
C TYR A 267 -4.54 7.05 -21.05
N SER A 268 -4.67 8.09 -21.87
CA SER A 268 -4.11 8.19 -23.23
C SER A 268 -2.59 8.31 -23.23
N MET A 269 -1.95 8.84 -22.20
CA MET A 269 -0.49 8.90 -22.04
C MET A 269 0.03 7.53 -21.63
N LEU A 270 -0.60 6.87 -20.66
CA LEU A 270 -0.28 5.49 -20.27
C LEU A 270 -0.52 4.52 -21.45
N VAL A 271 -1.62 4.68 -22.19
CA VAL A 271 -1.93 3.90 -23.40
C VAL A 271 -1.04 4.27 -24.59
N ARG A 272 -0.70 5.55 -24.83
CA ARG A 272 0.26 5.95 -25.88
C ARG A 272 1.67 5.49 -25.57
N GLN A 273 2.11 5.53 -24.32
CA GLN A 273 3.42 5.01 -23.93
C GLN A 273 3.50 3.49 -24.13
N ILE A 274 2.40 2.77 -23.91
CA ILE A 274 2.29 1.35 -24.27
C ILE A 274 2.25 1.17 -25.80
N GLY A 275 1.44 1.95 -26.52
CA GLY A 275 1.23 1.80 -27.98
C GLY A 275 2.42 2.22 -28.85
N ASN A 276 3.14 3.28 -28.48
CA ASN A 276 4.31 3.78 -29.21
C ASN A 276 5.56 2.88 -29.06
N GLN A 277 5.50 1.86 -28.22
CA GLN A 277 6.62 0.94 -27.94
C GLN A 277 6.26 -0.53 -28.22
N VAL A 278 5.09 -0.78 -28.82
CA VAL A 278 4.62 -2.11 -29.28
C VAL A 278 4.54 -2.17 -30.83
N MET A 279 4.70 -1.03 -31.53
CA MET A 279 5.04 -0.96 -32.96
C MET A 279 6.53 -0.69 -33.14
#